data_AF-A0A0F6WQZ6-F1
#
_entry.id   AF-A0A0F6WQZ6-F1
#
_cell.length_a   1.000
_cell.length_b   1.000
_cell.length_c   1.000
_cell.angle_alpha   90.00
_cell.angle_beta   90.00
_cell.angle_gamma   90.00
#
_symmetry.space_group_name_H-M   'P 1'
#
loop_
_entity.id
_entity.type
_entity.pdbx_description
1 polymer ?
#
loop_
_entity_poly.entity_id
_entity_poly.type
_entity_poly.pdbx_seq_one_letter_code
_entity_poly.pdbx_strand_id
1 'polypeptide(L)'
;MAVFDFDAWAEATKKIPREYIAAALNAVVDRKKAIDLEPQVFAQRNEAAKIYHSAAPHEEHDGVIVWVDPIADFAAYPTGFEVTHLGKRWANISQDVATGEPGVDEAWQEIEPEEVPSE
;
A
#
# COMPACT_ATOMS: atom_id res chain seq x y z
N MET A 1 -6.74 7.93 13.02
CA MET A 1 -6.42 9.25 12.44
C MET A 1 -5.70 10.06 13.51
N ALA A 2 -4.44 10.45 13.27
CA ALA A 2 -3.78 11.39 14.17
C ALA A 2 -4.43 12.77 14.00
N VAL A 3 -4.96 13.34 15.08
CA VAL A 3 -5.53 14.69 15.09
C VAL A 3 -4.36 15.67 15.08
N PHE A 4 -4.42 16.69 14.21
CA PHE A 4 -3.41 17.75 14.20
C PHE A 4 -3.50 18.56 15.51
N ASP A 5 -2.43 18.50 16.30
CA ASP A 5 -2.28 19.29 17.52
C ASP A 5 -1.56 20.61 17.21
N PHE A 6 -2.33 21.70 17.21
CA PHE A 6 -1.82 23.03 16.92
C PHE A 6 -0.82 23.52 17.98
N ASP A 7 -1.05 23.21 19.25
CA ASP A 7 -0.21 23.69 20.35
C ASP A 7 1.16 22.99 20.33
N ALA A 8 1.16 21.68 20.12
CA ALA A 8 2.41 20.92 19.95
C ALA A 8 3.21 21.41 18.73
N TRP A 9 2.53 21.70 17.61
CA TRP A 9 3.17 22.26 16.42
C TRP A 9 3.75 23.66 16.67
N ALA A 10 2.98 24.54 17.32
CA ALA A 10 3.43 25.90 17.66
C ALA A 10 4.65 25.87 18.59
N GLU A 11 4.69 25.00 19.60
CA GLU A 11 5.87 24.83 20.47
C GLU A 11 7.08 24.27 19.71
N ALA A 12 6.88 23.37 18.76
CA ALA A 12 7.96 22.85 17.92
C ALA A 12 8.58 23.94 17.03
N THR A 13 7.75 24.82 16.45
CA THR A 13 8.24 25.90 15.57
C THR A 13 9.06 26.96 16.29
N LYS A 14 8.81 27.21 17.59
CA LYS A 14 9.61 28.14 18.42
C LYS A 14 11.08 27.74 18.56
N LYS A 15 11.39 26.44 18.39
CA LYS A 15 12.75 25.90 18.48
C LYS A 15 13.54 26.00 17.18
N ILE A 16 12.89 26.37 16.07
CA ILE A 16 13.53 26.49 14.76
C ILE A 16 14.25 27.84 14.69
N PRO A 17 15.58 27.87 14.41
CA PRO A 17 16.30 29.13 14.21
C PRO A 17 15.64 29.96 13.10
N ARG A 18 15.60 31.28 13.26
CA ARG A 18 14.80 32.19 12.40
C ARG A 18 15.14 32.05 10.92
N GLU A 19 16.42 31.85 10.61
CA GLU A 19 16.95 31.65 9.26
C GLU A 19 16.43 30.36 8.59
N TYR A 20 15.96 29.37 9.36
CA TYR A 20 15.46 28.08 8.84
C TYR A 20 13.93 27.96 8.85
N ILE A 21 13.19 28.90 9.46
CA ILE A 21 11.72 28.82 9.57
C ILE A 21 11.07 28.69 8.19
N ALA A 22 11.50 29.48 7.20
CA ALA A 22 10.94 29.43 5.85
C ALA A 22 11.16 28.07 5.18
N ALA A 23 12.36 27.50 5.30
CA ALA A 23 12.68 26.18 4.75
C ALA A 23 11.87 25.07 5.41
N ALA A 24 11.73 25.11 6.74
CA ALA A 24 10.93 24.15 7.50
C ALA A 24 9.44 24.21 7.11
N LEU A 25 8.87 25.43 6.99
CA LEU A 25 7.48 25.60 6.57
C LEU A 25 7.24 25.12 5.14
N ASN A 26 8.15 25.42 4.20
CA ASN A 26 8.04 24.93 2.83
C ASN A 26 8.06 23.41 2.77
N ALA A 27 8.97 22.76 3.52
CA ALA A 27 9.04 21.29 3.59
C ALA A 27 7.74 20.67 4.14
N VAL A 28 7.12 21.28 5.16
CA VAL A 28 5.84 20.81 5.71
C VAL A 28 4.71 20.98 4.67
N VAL A 29 4.66 22.12 3.99
CA VAL A 29 3.67 22.38 2.93
C VAL A 29 3.83 21.39 1.77
N ASP A 30 5.06 21.13 1.34
CA ASP A 30 5.32 20.18 0.25
C ASP A 30 4.97 18.76 0.67
N ARG A 31 5.28 18.34 1.91
CA ARG A 31 4.81 17.05 2.42
C ARG A 31 3.29 16.97 2.48
N LYS A 32 2.60 18.03 2.92
CA LYS A 32 1.13 18.05 2.95
C LYS A 32 0.54 17.88 1.54
N LYS A 33 1.09 18.59 0.55
CA LYS A 33 0.69 18.42 -0.86
C LYS A 33 0.92 16.98 -1.35
N ALA A 34 2.05 16.37 -0.98
CA ALA A 34 2.34 14.99 -1.34
C ALA A 34 1.31 14.02 -0.71
N ILE A 35 0.98 14.18 0.58
CA ILE A 35 -0.06 13.37 1.26
C ILE A 35 -1.41 13.54 0.58
N ASP A 36 -1.78 14.77 0.19
CA ASP A 36 -3.04 15.02 -0.49
C ASP A 36 -3.13 14.34 -1.87
N LEU A 37 -1.97 14.08 -2.49
CA LEU A 37 -1.87 13.37 -3.77
C LEU A 37 -1.76 11.84 -3.61
N GLU A 38 -1.38 11.32 -2.44
CA GLU A 38 -1.20 9.88 -2.18
C GLU A 38 -2.39 9.03 -2.63
N PRO A 39 -3.67 9.36 -2.30
CA PRO A 39 -4.80 8.55 -2.74
C PRO A 39 -4.92 8.44 -4.26
N GLN A 40 -4.59 9.52 -4.99
CA GLN A 40 -4.60 9.52 -6.45
C GLN A 40 -3.47 8.66 -7.01
N VAL A 41 -2.27 8.76 -6.42
CA VAL A 41 -1.11 7.96 -6.82
C VAL A 41 -1.36 6.47 -6.57
N PHE A 42 -1.90 6.11 -5.40
CA PHE A 42 -2.26 4.74 -5.05
C PHE A 42 -3.32 4.18 -6.00
N ALA A 43 -4.34 4.97 -6.34
CA ALA A 43 -5.34 4.57 -7.32
C ALA A 43 -4.70 4.30 -8.71
N GLN A 44 -3.79 5.16 -9.17
CA GLN A 44 -3.11 4.98 -10.45
C GLN A 44 -2.23 3.72 -10.48
N ARG A 45 -1.50 3.44 -9.40
CA ARG A 45 -0.68 2.23 -9.27
C ARG A 45 -1.54 0.97 -9.27
N ASN A 46 -2.61 0.97 -8.48
CA ASN A 46 -3.58 -0.12 -8.45
C ASN A 46 -4.18 -0.40 -9.84
N GLU A 47 -4.57 0.63 -10.59
CA GLU A 47 -5.10 0.45 -11.94
C GLU A 47 -4.03 -0.09 -12.90
N ALA A 48 -2.80 0.40 -12.84
CA ALA A 48 -1.70 -0.13 -13.65
C ALA A 48 -1.43 -1.62 -13.35
N ALA A 49 -1.40 -1.99 -12.06
CA ALA A 49 -1.22 -3.36 -11.60
C ALA A 49 -2.36 -4.28 -12.06
N LYS A 50 -3.61 -3.84 -11.98
CA LYS A 50 -4.77 -4.60 -12.51
C LYS A 50 -4.61 -4.88 -14.01
N ILE A 51 -4.21 -3.87 -14.78
CA ILE A 51 -3.98 -4.03 -16.22
C ILE A 51 -2.85 -5.03 -16.47
N TYR A 52 -1.73 -4.91 -15.75
CA TYR A 52 -0.62 -5.85 -15.86
C TYR A 52 -1.05 -7.29 -15.59
N HIS A 53 -1.70 -7.55 -14.45
CA HIS A 53 -2.13 -8.90 -14.06
C HIS A 53 -3.25 -9.46 -14.96
N SER A 54 -4.03 -8.61 -15.64
CA SER A 54 -5.01 -9.06 -16.64
C SER A 54 -4.39 -9.55 -17.95
N ALA A 55 -3.13 -9.19 -18.22
CA ALA A 55 -2.45 -9.47 -19.49
C ALA A 55 -1.20 -10.36 -19.32
N ALA A 56 -0.58 -10.34 -18.15
CA ALA A 56 0.60 -11.14 -17.85
C ALA A 56 0.21 -12.62 -17.63
N PRO A 57 1.02 -13.57 -18.12
CA PRO A 57 0.83 -14.97 -17.78
C PRO A 57 1.16 -15.20 -16.30
N HIS A 58 0.33 -16.00 -15.63
CA HIS A 58 0.52 -16.38 -14.24
C HIS A 58 0.44 -17.90 -14.07
N GLU A 59 1.20 -18.41 -13.10
CA GLU A 59 0.90 -19.71 -12.52
C GLU A 59 -0.28 -19.55 -11.56
N GLU A 60 -1.20 -20.52 -11.57
CA GLU A 60 -2.39 -20.49 -10.73
C GLU A 60 -2.51 -21.81 -9.96
N HIS A 61 -2.96 -21.70 -8.71
CA HIS A 61 -3.36 -22.81 -7.86
C HIS A 61 -4.81 -22.60 -7.43
N ASP A 62 -5.69 -23.55 -7.76
CA ASP A 62 -7.14 -23.45 -7.53
C ASP A 62 -7.79 -22.16 -8.09
N GLY A 63 -7.30 -21.69 -9.24
CA GLY A 63 -7.79 -20.46 -9.90
C GLY A 63 -7.33 -19.16 -9.23
N VAL A 64 -6.37 -19.22 -8.30
CA VAL A 64 -5.74 -18.07 -7.65
C VAL A 64 -4.28 -18.01 -8.05
N ILE A 65 -3.81 -16.82 -8.42
CA ILE A 65 -2.43 -16.60 -8.87
C ILE A 65 -1.43 -16.99 -7.78
N VAL A 66 -0.38 -17.72 -8.14
CA VAL A 66 0.75 -17.99 -7.24
C VAL A 66 1.58 -16.72 -7.10
N TRP A 67 1.87 -16.33 -5.86
CA TRP A 67 2.68 -15.15 -5.58
C TRP A 67 4.10 -15.31 -6.12
N VAL A 68 4.61 -14.24 -6.72
CA VAL A 68 6.00 -14.07 -7.14
C VAL A 68 6.48 -12.68 -6.75
N ASP A 69 7.79 -12.53 -6.52
CA ASP A 69 8.39 -11.24 -6.21
C ASP A 69 8.19 -10.26 -7.38
N PRO A 70 7.53 -9.10 -7.16
CA PRO A 70 7.24 -8.17 -8.25
C PRO A 70 8.50 -7.44 -8.71
N ILE A 71 8.69 -7.36 -10.03
CA ILE A 71 9.84 -6.68 -10.63
C ILE A 71 9.81 -5.14 -10.49
N ALA A 72 8.64 -4.57 -10.17
CA ALA A 72 8.38 -3.13 -9.99
C ALA A 72 6.97 -2.91 -9.42
N ASP A 73 6.67 -1.69 -8.95
CA ASP A 73 5.35 -1.29 -8.43
C ASP A 73 4.18 -1.58 -9.40
N PHE A 74 4.38 -1.50 -10.72
CA PHE A 74 3.31 -1.79 -11.69
C PHE A 74 3.02 -3.30 -11.85
N ALA A 75 3.94 -4.16 -11.40
CA ALA A 75 3.79 -5.61 -11.39
C ALA A 75 3.47 -6.14 -9.98
N ALA A 76 3.34 -5.24 -9.00
CA ALA A 76 2.92 -5.54 -7.65
C ALA A 76 1.40 -5.74 -7.59
N TYR A 77 0.92 -6.32 -6.49
CA TYR A 77 -0.45 -6.83 -6.42
C TYR A 77 -1.43 -5.76 -5.95
N PRO A 78 -2.51 -5.45 -6.69
CA PRO A 78 -3.40 -4.37 -6.34
C PRO A 78 -4.23 -4.66 -5.08
N THR A 79 -4.81 -3.63 -4.47
CA THR A 79 -5.72 -3.73 -3.32
C THR A 79 -6.87 -4.68 -3.63
N GLY A 80 -7.13 -5.61 -2.70
CA GLY A 80 -8.15 -6.65 -2.81
C GLY A 80 -7.74 -7.83 -3.71
N PHE A 81 -6.54 -7.82 -4.28
CA PHE A 81 -6.05 -8.92 -5.10
C PHE A 81 -5.61 -10.09 -4.23
N GLU A 82 -5.89 -11.30 -4.70
CA GLU A 82 -5.61 -12.52 -3.99
C GLU A 82 -4.47 -13.31 -4.64
N VAL A 83 -3.62 -13.88 -3.79
CA VAL A 83 -2.52 -14.76 -4.21
C VAL A 83 -2.44 -15.99 -3.33
N THR A 84 -1.87 -17.06 -3.86
CA THR A 84 -1.44 -18.23 -3.09
C THR A 84 0.05 -18.13 -2.79
N HIS A 85 0.43 -18.31 -1.53
CA HIS A 85 1.83 -18.35 -1.10
C HIS A 85 2.00 -19.26 0.11
N LEU A 86 3.03 -20.11 0.09
CA LEU A 86 3.32 -21.09 1.16
C LEU A 86 2.11 -21.95 1.58
N GLY A 87 1.28 -22.35 0.60
CA GLY A 87 0.10 -23.19 0.82
C GLY A 87 -1.10 -22.47 1.44
N LYS A 88 -1.07 -21.13 1.51
CA LYS A 88 -2.14 -20.29 2.06
C LYS A 88 -2.61 -19.27 1.03
N ARG A 89 -3.83 -18.74 1.20
CA ARG A 89 -4.36 -17.62 0.42
C ARG A 89 -4.16 -16.32 1.17
N TRP A 90 -3.84 -15.27 0.43
CA TRP A 90 -3.56 -13.94 0.96
C TRP A 90 -4.27 -12.89 0.12
N ALA A 91 -4.85 -11.88 0.76
CA ALA A 91 -5.38 -10.69 0.09
C ALA A 91 -4.56 -9.46 0.45
N ASN A 92 -4.30 -8.60 -0.54
CA ASN A 92 -3.76 -7.28 -0.27
C ASN A 92 -4.86 -6.40 0.37
N ILE A 93 -4.64 -5.95 1.60
CA ILE A 93 -5.53 -5.07 2.36
C ILE A 93 -5.05 -3.61 2.42
N SER A 94 -3.85 -3.33 1.88
CA SER A 94 -3.31 -1.97 1.77
C SER A 94 -4.12 -1.14 0.78
N GLN A 95 -4.09 0.19 0.95
CA GLN A 95 -4.68 1.13 -0.01
C GLN A 95 -3.83 1.27 -1.28
N ASP A 96 -2.56 0.85 -1.25
CA ASP A 96 -1.66 0.80 -2.40
C ASP A 96 -1.36 -0.66 -2.79
N VAL A 97 -0.62 -0.84 -3.87
CA VAL A 97 -0.12 -2.15 -4.31
C VAL A 97 0.77 -2.81 -3.23
N ALA A 98 0.65 -4.12 -3.06
CA ALA A 98 1.49 -4.91 -2.16
C ALA A 98 2.75 -5.36 -2.90
N THR A 99 3.90 -4.90 -2.41
CA THR A 99 5.21 -5.15 -3.03
C THR A 99 6.02 -6.21 -2.29
N GLY A 100 5.80 -6.38 -0.98
CA GLY A 100 6.49 -7.38 -0.18
C GLY A 100 5.82 -8.75 -0.19
N GLU A 101 6.50 -9.70 0.43
CA GLU A 101 6.10 -11.11 0.49
C GLU A 101 4.91 -11.34 1.46
N PRO A 102 3.90 -12.15 1.07
CA PRO A 102 2.82 -12.55 1.97
C PRO A 102 3.33 -13.28 3.22
N GLY A 103 2.80 -12.90 4.39
CA GLY A 103 3.28 -13.38 5.68
C GLY A 103 4.50 -12.64 6.24
N VAL A 104 5.08 -11.70 5.50
CA VAL A 104 6.15 -10.79 5.94
C VAL A 104 5.70 -9.33 5.89
N ASP A 105 5.09 -8.92 4.78
CA ASP A 105 4.56 -7.56 4.56
C ASP A 105 3.15 -7.41 5.16
N GLU A 106 2.94 -6.32 5.90
CA GLU A 106 1.67 -5.97 6.55
C GLU A 106 0.55 -5.63 5.57
N ALA A 107 0.88 -5.42 4.30
CA ALA A 107 -0.10 -5.28 3.23
C ALA A 107 -0.93 -6.55 3.01
N TRP A 108 -0.47 -7.73 3.45
CA TRP A 108 -1.14 -9.00 3.24
C TRP A 108 -1.92 -9.48 4.46
N GLN A 109 -3.15 -9.91 4.22
CA GLN A 109 -3.97 -10.63 5.20
C GLN A 109 -4.21 -12.06 4.72
N GLU A 110 -3.94 -13.05 5.58
CA GLU A 110 -4.28 -14.44 5.32
C GLU A 110 -5.81 -14.60 5.27
N ILE A 111 -6.30 -15.28 4.24
CA ILE A 111 -7.71 -15.61 4.06
C ILE A 111 -7.88 -17.11 4.30
N GLU A 112 -8.70 -17.46 5.29
CA GLU A 112 -9.06 -18.86 5.51
C GLU A 112 -9.93 -19.36 4.33
N PRO A 113 -9.69 -20.57 3.82
CA PRO A 113 -10.56 -21.15 2.81
C PRO A 113 -11.97 -21.28 3.37
N GLU A 114 -12.96 -20.84 2.60
CA GLU A 114 -14.37 -20.98 2.96
C GLU A 114 -14.70 -22.48 3.03
N GLU A 115 -14.92 -23.01 4.24
CA GLU A 115 -15.38 -24.39 4.41
C GLU A 115 -16.78 -24.50 3.81
N VAL A 116 -16.88 -25.10 2.62
CA VAL A 116 -18.18 -25.43 2.04
C VAL A 116 -18.83 -26.46 2.97
N PRO A 117 -20.00 -26.18 3.59
CA PRO A 117 -20.68 -27.17 4.41
C PRO A 117 -21.02 -28.38 3.53
N SER A 118 -20.49 -29.55 3.88
CA SER A 118 -20.86 -30.81 3.23
C SER A 118 -22.34 -31.11 3.53
N GLU A 119 -23.17 -31.22 2.48
CA GLU A 119 -24.55 -31.71 2.54
C GLU A 119 -24.66 -33.19 2.96
#